data_AF-A0A2D5XLH1-F1
#
_entry.id   AF-A0A2D5XLH1-F1
#
_cell.length_a   1.000
_cell.length_b   1.000
_cell.length_c   1.000
_cell.angle_alpha   90.00
_cell.angle_beta   90.00
_cell.angle_gamma   90.00
#
_symmetry.space_group_name_H-M   'P 1'
#
loop_
_entity.id
_entity.type
_entity.pdbx_description
1 polymer ?
#
loop_
_entity_poly.entity_id
_entity_poly.type
_entity_poly.pdbx_seq_one_letter_code
_entity_poly.pdbx_strand_id
1 'polypeptide(L)'
;MHAFDAKGLGGARSRAGFTLIEVVLAMGVLTLGMSALLGMLTFGAALTRTAALRASSAAALEAVMGDLEAGLFPLEVDGSAGEPAEIVDRSLSGSKDIVYSASASPNLEGPTTPSGEPLQYRLDVTVNWSSGGLRRAKQYTTLILREVPFGERMRRRYLGAQDLTRTNIADRMENSQ
;
A
#
# COMPACT_ATOMS: atom_id res chain seq x y z
N MET A 1 75.92 61.15 2.54
CA MET A 1 76.10 60.31 1.34
C MET A 1 76.20 58.87 1.81
N HIS A 2 75.09 58.12 1.85
CA HIS A 2 75.02 56.66 1.76
C HIS A 2 73.56 56.27 1.63
N ALA A 3 73.32 55.39 0.67
CA ALA A 3 72.07 55.18 -0.03
C ALA A 3 71.10 54.25 0.72
N PHE A 4 69.81 54.47 0.46
CA PHE A 4 68.71 53.53 0.68
C PHE A 4 69.03 52.18 0.00
N ASP A 5 69.14 51.12 0.80
CA ASP A 5 69.10 49.74 0.30
C ASP A 5 67.64 49.28 0.23
N ALA A 6 67.02 49.52 -0.93
CA ALA A 6 65.72 48.96 -1.27
C ALA A 6 65.90 47.49 -1.65
N LYS A 7 65.94 46.62 -0.64
CA LYS A 7 65.90 45.17 -0.84
C LYS A 7 64.51 44.80 -1.35
N GLY A 8 64.38 44.74 -2.67
CA GLY A 8 63.19 44.25 -3.35
C GLY A 8 62.85 42.85 -2.85
N LEU A 9 61.77 42.73 -2.06
CA LEU A 9 61.09 41.47 -1.79
C LEU A 9 60.32 41.04 -3.04
N GLY A 10 61.06 40.82 -4.13
CA GLY A 10 60.57 40.13 -5.31
C GLY A 10 60.52 38.65 -5.00
N GLY A 11 59.55 38.24 -4.18
CA GLY A 11 59.19 36.84 -4.04
C GLY A 11 58.83 36.33 -5.42
N ALA A 12 59.76 35.59 -6.04
CA ALA A 12 59.51 34.86 -7.26
C ALA A 12 58.40 33.87 -6.95
N ARG A 13 57.14 34.26 -7.22
CA ARG A 13 56.02 33.33 -7.26
C ARG A 13 56.38 32.36 -8.37
N SER A 14 56.88 31.19 -7.99
CA SER A 14 56.94 30.04 -8.88
C SER A 14 55.55 29.85 -9.46
N ARG A 15 55.36 30.24 -10.72
CA ARG A 15 54.20 29.83 -11.50
C ARG A 15 54.41 28.36 -11.80
N ALA A 16 54.02 27.51 -10.87
CA ALA A 16 53.96 26.07 -11.07
C ALA A 16 52.84 25.79 -12.09
N GLY A 17 53.23 25.47 -13.32
CA GLY A 17 52.31 24.94 -14.32
C GLY A 17 51.98 23.48 -14.02
N PHE A 18 50.79 23.02 -14.40
CA PHE A 18 50.42 21.61 -14.28
C PHE A 18 51.12 20.77 -15.34
N THR A 19 51.56 19.59 -14.95
CA THR A 19 52.09 18.61 -15.88
C THR A 19 50.96 17.89 -16.62
N LEU A 20 51.24 17.42 -17.84
CA LEU A 20 50.26 16.66 -18.62
C LEU A 20 49.81 15.38 -17.89
N ILE A 21 50.71 14.75 -17.13
CA ILE A 21 50.38 13.56 -16.33
C ILE A 21 49.42 13.87 -15.19
N GLU A 22 49.57 15.00 -14.48
CA GLU A 22 48.63 15.42 -13.44
C GLU A 22 47.24 15.72 -14.01
N VAL A 23 47.18 16.38 -15.17
CA VAL A 23 45.90 16.67 -15.84
C VAL A 23 45.22 15.39 -16.27
N VAL A 24 45.95 14.46 -16.90
CA VAL A 24 45.41 13.16 -17.31
C VAL A 24 44.94 12.35 -16.09
N LEU A 25 45.69 12.36 -15.00
CA LEU A 25 45.31 11.67 -13.76
C LEU A 25 44.06 12.30 -13.14
N ALA A 26 43.98 13.63 -13.09
CA ALA A 26 42.80 14.35 -12.61
C ALA A 26 41.56 14.06 -13.48
N MET A 27 41.72 14.02 -14.81
CA MET A 27 40.65 13.64 -15.73
C MET A 27 40.22 12.18 -15.54
N GLY A 28 41.16 11.27 -15.29
CA GLY A 28 40.87 9.87 -14.97
C GLY A 28 40.05 9.73 -13.68
N VAL A 29 40.48 10.40 -12.60
CA VAL A 29 39.74 10.40 -11.33
C VAL A 29 38.36 11.03 -11.49
N LEU A 30 38.26 12.14 -12.22
CA LEU A 30 37.00 12.83 -12.49
C LEU A 30 36.02 11.94 -13.27
N THR A 31 36.47 11.27 -14.32
CA THR A 31 35.61 10.39 -15.14
C THR A 31 35.14 9.17 -14.36
N LEU A 32 36.01 8.57 -13.53
CA LEU A 32 35.64 7.49 -12.62
C LEU A 32 34.59 7.96 -11.60
N GLY A 33 34.80 9.12 -10.98
CA GLY A 33 33.85 9.71 -10.03
C GLY A 33 32.49 9.99 -10.66
N MET A 34 32.46 10.62 -11.84
CA MET A 34 31.23 10.90 -12.56
C MET A 34 30.48 9.62 -12.98
N SER A 35 31.21 8.59 -13.41
CA SER A 35 30.63 7.29 -13.75
C SER A 35 29.97 6.63 -12.54
N ALA A 36 30.62 6.68 -11.38
CA ALA A 36 30.06 6.17 -10.13
C ALA A 36 28.78 6.95 -9.72
N LEU A 37 28.81 8.28 -9.83
CA LEU A 37 27.64 9.13 -9.54
C LEU A 37 26.46 8.80 -10.47
N LEU A 38 26.70 8.72 -11.78
CA LEU A 38 25.66 8.39 -12.75
C LEU A 38 25.09 6.97 -12.52
N GLY A 39 25.97 6.02 -12.16
CA GLY A 39 25.56 4.67 -11.78
C GLY A 39 24.61 4.66 -10.57
N MET A 40 24.98 5.36 -9.49
CA MET A 40 24.14 5.47 -8.29
C MET A 40 22.81 6.19 -8.57
N LEU A 41 22.83 7.26 -9.36
CA LEU A 41 21.61 8.00 -9.72
C LEU A 41 20.64 7.12 -10.53
N THR A 42 21.16 6.37 -11.51
CA THR A 42 20.35 5.46 -12.34
C THR A 42 19.74 4.35 -11.50
N PHE A 43 20.54 3.75 -10.61
CA PHE A 43 20.07 2.72 -9.70
C PHE A 43 19.00 3.25 -8.73
N GLY A 44 19.23 4.43 -8.15
CA GLY A 44 18.28 5.10 -7.28
C GLY A 44 16.94 5.37 -7.98
N ALA A 45 16.98 5.89 -9.21
CA ALA A 45 15.77 6.13 -10.01
C ALA A 45 14.98 4.84 -10.28
N ALA A 46 15.67 3.74 -10.60
CA ALA A 46 15.03 2.44 -10.82
C ALA A 46 14.38 1.88 -9.55
N LEU A 47 15.05 2.03 -8.39
CA LEU A 47 14.51 1.66 -7.09
C LEU A 47 13.26 2.47 -6.74
N THR A 48 13.30 3.79 -6.85
CA THR A 48 12.15 4.66 -6.56
C THR A 48 10.96 4.31 -7.44
N ARG A 49 11.18 4.08 -8.74
CA ARG A 49 10.11 3.65 -9.65
C ARG A 49 9.49 2.32 -9.21
N THR A 50 10.31 1.36 -8.83
CA THR A 50 9.84 0.05 -8.36
C THR A 50 9.07 0.16 -7.05
N ALA A 51 9.55 0.97 -6.11
CA ALA A 51 8.87 1.24 -4.85
C ALA A 51 7.50 1.89 -5.07
N ALA A 52 7.42 2.90 -5.95
CA ALA A 52 6.17 3.56 -6.30
C ALA A 52 5.15 2.58 -6.91
N LEU A 53 5.60 1.68 -7.78
CA LEU A 53 4.73 0.64 -8.37
C LEU A 53 4.22 -0.34 -7.31
N ARG A 54 5.08 -0.77 -6.38
CA ARG A 54 4.67 -1.65 -5.27
C ARG A 54 3.66 -0.97 -4.37
N ALA A 55 3.91 0.29 -3.98
CA ALA A 55 2.99 1.06 -3.16
C ALA A 55 1.62 1.25 -3.83
N SER A 56 1.60 1.63 -5.12
CA SER A 56 0.36 1.73 -5.90
C SER A 56 -0.41 0.40 -5.94
N SER A 57 0.29 -0.73 -6.13
CA SER A 57 -0.35 -2.04 -6.16
C SER A 57 -0.91 -2.47 -4.80
N ALA A 58 -0.23 -2.12 -3.70
CA ALA A 58 -0.68 -2.41 -2.34
C ALA A 58 -1.94 -1.61 -2.00
N ALA A 59 -1.92 -0.30 -2.27
CA ALA A 59 -3.08 0.57 -2.02
C ALA A 59 -4.33 0.14 -2.82
N ALA A 60 -4.16 -0.27 -4.09
CA ALA A 60 -5.26 -0.78 -4.89
C ALA A 60 -5.83 -2.09 -4.32
N LEU A 61 -4.96 -2.99 -3.87
CA LEU A 61 -5.38 -4.25 -3.27
C LEU A 61 -6.08 -4.04 -1.93
N GLU A 62 -5.54 -3.19 -1.06
CA GLU A 62 -6.16 -2.85 0.24
C GLU A 62 -7.57 -2.29 0.06
N ALA A 63 -7.76 -1.40 -0.92
CA ALA A 63 -9.06 -0.82 -1.18
C ALA A 63 -10.07 -1.86 -1.72
N VAL A 64 -9.63 -2.76 -2.61
CA VAL A 64 -10.45 -3.90 -3.07
C VAL A 64 -10.79 -4.85 -1.93
N MET A 65 -9.84 -5.16 -1.05
CA MET A 65 -10.09 -6.01 0.12
C MET A 65 -11.11 -5.37 1.08
N GLY A 66 -11.06 -4.06 1.29
CA GLY A 66 -12.07 -3.35 2.09
C GLY A 66 -13.48 -3.44 1.49
N ASP A 67 -13.61 -3.35 0.17
CA ASP A 67 -14.90 -3.52 -0.52
C ASP A 67 -15.41 -4.97 -0.43
N LEU A 68 -14.50 -5.94 -0.56
CA LEU A 68 -14.79 -7.36 -0.41
C LEU A 68 -15.21 -7.72 1.03
N GLU A 69 -14.53 -7.22 2.05
CA GLU A 69 -14.92 -7.43 3.46
C GLU A 69 -16.31 -6.86 3.77
N ALA A 70 -16.73 -5.81 3.07
CA ALA A 70 -18.04 -5.20 3.24
C ALA A 70 -19.16 -5.94 2.50
N GLY A 71 -18.86 -6.57 1.35
CA GLY A 71 -19.90 -7.02 0.41
C GLY A 71 -19.75 -8.43 -0.17
N LEU A 72 -18.67 -9.16 0.14
CA LEU A 72 -18.46 -10.52 -0.37
C LEU A 72 -19.48 -11.50 0.21
N PHE A 73 -19.77 -11.40 1.50
CA PHE A 73 -20.74 -12.23 2.21
C PHE A 73 -22.03 -11.43 2.47
N PRO A 74 -23.09 -11.61 1.67
CA PRO A 74 -24.37 -10.96 1.91
C PRO A 74 -24.96 -11.43 3.23
N LEU A 75 -25.74 -10.59 3.89
CA LEU A 75 -26.43 -10.97 5.12
C LEU A 75 -27.69 -11.75 4.81
N GLU A 76 -27.89 -12.85 5.50
CA GLU A 76 -29.14 -13.60 5.48
C GLU A 76 -30.21 -12.95 6.37
N VAL A 77 -31.46 -13.44 6.27
CA VAL A 77 -32.61 -12.90 7.01
C VAL A 77 -32.45 -13.07 8.52
N ASP A 78 -31.77 -14.13 8.96
CA ASP A 78 -31.42 -14.37 10.37
C ASP A 78 -30.25 -13.50 10.85
N GLY A 79 -29.66 -12.71 9.94
CA GLY A 79 -28.53 -11.84 10.21
C GLY A 79 -27.18 -12.56 10.23
N SER A 80 -27.11 -13.82 9.85
CA SER A 80 -25.85 -14.54 9.60
C SER A 80 -25.22 -14.07 8.29
N ALA A 81 -23.94 -14.39 8.08
CA ALA A 81 -23.30 -14.20 6.79
C ALA A 81 -23.70 -15.36 5.87
N GLY A 82 -24.18 -15.07 4.68
CA GLY A 82 -24.55 -16.06 3.67
C GLY A 82 -23.36 -16.52 2.81
N GLU A 83 -23.68 -17.24 1.74
CA GLU A 83 -22.69 -17.70 0.76
C GLU A 83 -22.06 -16.54 -0.02
N PRO A 84 -20.76 -16.62 -0.35
CA PRO A 84 -20.08 -15.55 -1.03
C PRO A 84 -20.65 -15.30 -2.42
N ALA A 85 -20.92 -14.03 -2.74
CA ALA A 85 -21.38 -13.63 -4.06
C ALA A 85 -20.20 -13.50 -5.03
N GLU A 86 -20.32 -14.08 -6.22
CA GLU A 86 -19.36 -13.85 -7.29
C GLU A 86 -19.42 -12.38 -7.75
N ILE A 87 -18.25 -11.79 -7.98
CA ILE A 87 -18.11 -10.40 -8.41
C ILE A 87 -17.38 -10.39 -9.75
N VAL A 88 -17.99 -9.77 -10.75
CA VAL A 88 -17.44 -9.68 -12.11
C VAL A 88 -17.34 -8.22 -12.53
N ASP A 89 -16.13 -7.80 -12.89
CA ASP A 89 -15.79 -6.48 -13.45
C ASP A 89 -16.40 -5.29 -12.68
N ARG A 90 -16.41 -5.40 -11.35
CA ARG A 90 -16.93 -4.34 -10.48
C ARG A 90 -15.91 -3.21 -10.40
N SER A 91 -16.38 -1.98 -10.64
CA SER A 91 -15.58 -0.78 -10.37
C SER A 91 -15.55 -0.50 -8.88
N LEU A 92 -14.37 -0.17 -8.35
CA LEU A 92 -14.22 0.14 -6.93
C LEU A 92 -14.93 1.46 -6.57
N SER A 93 -15.62 1.48 -5.44
CA SER A 93 -16.22 2.71 -4.92
C SER A 93 -15.16 3.77 -4.67
N GLY A 94 -15.37 4.98 -5.19
CA GLY A 94 -14.42 6.09 -5.07
C GLY A 94 -13.29 6.09 -6.10
N SER A 95 -13.12 5.06 -6.94
CA SER A 95 -12.15 5.05 -8.03
C SER A 95 -12.63 4.28 -9.25
N LYS A 96 -12.88 5.00 -10.36
CA LYS A 96 -13.26 4.39 -11.65
C LYS A 96 -12.08 3.73 -12.38
N ASP A 97 -10.87 4.01 -11.94
CA ASP A 97 -9.65 3.48 -12.55
C ASP A 97 -9.28 2.09 -12.04
N ILE A 98 -10.00 1.57 -11.04
CA ILE A 98 -9.81 0.24 -10.46
C ILE A 98 -11.06 -0.59 -10.73
N VAL A 99 -10.87 -1.71 -11.41
CA VAL A 99 -11.91 -2.70 -11.72
C VAL A 99 -11.43 -4.05 -11.21
N TYR A 100 -12.29 -4.80 -10.55
CA TYR A 100 -11.91 -6.10 -10.01
C TYR A 100 -13.00 -7.15 -10.19
N SER A 101 -12.56 -8.41 -10.21
CA SER A 101 -13.40 -9.59 -10.18
C SER A 101 -12.93 -10.49 -9.05
N ALA A 102 -13.88 -11.15 -8.37
CA ALA A 102 -13.59 -12.02 -7.26
C ALA A 102 -14.51 -13.24 -7.27
N SER A 103 -13.93 -14.41 -7.04
CA SER A 103 -14.66 -15.65 -6.84
C SER A 103 -14.15 -16.34 -5.58
N ALA A 104 -15.08 -16.97 -4.85
CA ALA A 104 -14.78 -17.68 -3.63
C ALA A 104 -15.21 -19.14 -3.77
N SER A 105 -14.31 -20.05 -3.42
CA SER A 105 -14.57 -21.50 -3.37
C SER A 105 -14.40 -22.02 -1.95
N PRO A 106 -15.30 -22.88 -1.45
CA PRO A 106 -15.22 -23.37 -0.07
C PRO A 106 -13.96 -24.22 0.14
N ASN A 107 -13.31 -24.02 1.29
CA ASN A 107 -12.26 -24.94 1.74
C ASN A 107 -12.89 -26.07 2.56
N LEU A 108 -13.09 -27.22 1.94
CA LEU A 108 -13.76 -28.39 2.55
C LEU A 108 -12.92 -29.08 3.63
N GLU A 109 -11.60 -28.83 3.67
CA GLU A 109 -10.70 -29.31 4.71
C GLU A 109 -10.60 -28.34 5.90
N GLY A 110 -11.27 -27.18 5.79
CA GLY A 110 -11.23 -26.11 6.77
C GLY A 110 -12.23 -26.28 7.93
N PRO A 111 -12.25 -25.32 8.87
CA PRO A 111 -13.24 -25.30 9.93
C PRO A 111 -14.65 -25.15 9.34
N THR A 112 -15.62 -25.78 10.00
CA THR A 112 -17.04 -25.67 9.66
C THR A 112 -17.82 -25.02 10.80
N THR A 113 -18.98 -24.46 10.46
CA THR A 113 -19.96 -24.00 11.46
C THR A 113 -20.55 -25.20 12.23
N PRO A 114 -21.24 -24.97 13.36
CA PRO A 114 -21.98 -26.03 14.05
C PRO A 114 -23.05 -26.71 13.17
N SER A 115 -23.56 -26.02 12.14
CA SER A 115 -24.48 -26.57 11.15
C SER A 115 -23.79 -27.39 10.04
N GLY A 116 -22.45 -27.43 10.02
CA GLY A 116 -21.66 -28.20 9.05
C GLY A 116 -21.27 -27.42 7.79
N GLU A 117 -21.52 -26.10 7.73
CA GLU A 117 -21.21 -25.26 6.58
C GLU A 117 -19.73 -24.82 6.59
N PRO A 118 -19.07 -24.65 5.43
CA PRO A 118 -17.69 -24.18 5.39
C PRO A 118 -17.55 -22.78 5.99
N LEU A 119 -16.64 -22.62 6.97
CA LEU A 119 -16.33 -21.31 7.53
C LEU A 119 -15.20 -20.61 6.75
N GLN A 120 -14.36 -21.37 6.04
CA GLN A 120 -13.21 -20.83 5.32
C GLN A 120 -13.39 -20.98 3.81
N TYR A 121 -13.08 -19.92 3.08
CA TYR A 121 -13.15 -19.86 1.63
C TYR A 121 -11.79 -19.46 1.05
N ARG A 122 -11.41 -20.10 -0.06
CA ARG A 122 -10.36 -19.61 -0.93
C ARG A 122 -10.95 -18.54 -1.84
N LEU A 123 -10.38 -17.35 -1.78
CA LEU A 123 -10.77 -16.18 -2.54
C LEU A 123 -9.72 -15.92 -3.62
N ASP A 124 -10.13 -15.99 -4.88
CA ASP A 124 -9.33 -15.61 -6.04
C ASP A 124 -9.80 -14.25 -6.56
N VAL A 125 -8.91 -13.26 -6.54
CA VAL A 125 -9.20 -11.87 -6.92
C VAL A 125 -8.32 -11.46 -8.10
N THR A 126 -8.95 -10.90 -9.13
CA THR A 126 -8.25 -10.24 -10.24
C THR A 126 -8.51 -8.75 -10.15
N VAL A 127 -7.46 -7.96 -9.98
CA VAL A 127 -7.54 -6.49 -9.92
C VAL A 127 -6.89 -5.90 -11.17
N ASN A 128 -7.63 -5.04 -11.86
CA ASN A 128 -7.19 -4.26 -13.00
C ASN A 128 -7.18 -2.79 -12.62
N TRP A 129 -6.08 -2.09 -12.89
CA TRP A 129 -6.00 -0.65 -12.64
C TRP A 129 -5.15 0.10 -13.66
N SER A 130 -5.33 1.42 -13.75
CA SER A 130 -4.47 2.29 -14.53
C SER A 130 -3.41 2.97 -13.64
N SER A 131 -2.17 3.02 -14.11
CA SER A 131 -1.09 3.77 -13.45
C SER A 131 -0.15 4.36 -14.48
N GLY A 132 -0.05 5.69 -14.51
CA GLY A 132 0.77 6.41 -15.50
C GLY A 132 0.35 6.14 -16.95
N GLY A 133 -0.95 5.99 -17.21
CA GLY A 133 -1.52 5.71 -18.54
C GLY A 133 -1.41 4.25 -19.00
N LEU A 134 -0.78 3.36 -18.22
CA LEU A 134 -0.69 1.93 -18.53
C LEU A 134 -1.75 1.16 -17.74
N ARG A 135 -2.49 0.28 -18.43
CA ARG A 135 -3.35 -0.73 -17.77
C ARG A 135 -2.48 -1.83 -17.16
N ARG A 136 -2.81 -2.20 -15.93
CA ARG A 136 -2.12 -3.22 -15.14
C ARG A 136 -3.15 -4.21 -14.62
N ALA A 137 -2.74 -5.45 -14.46
CA ALA A 137 -3.53 -6.52 -13.89
C ALA A 137 -2.68 -7.26 -12.85
N LYS A 138 -3.31 -7.70 -11.76
CA LYS A 138 -2.70 -8.59 -10.77
C LYS A 138 -3.75 -9.56 -10.26
N GLN A 139 -3.36 -10.83 -10.20
CA GLN A 139 -4.14 -11.87 -9.57
C GLN A 139 -3.60 -12.12 -8.16
N TYR A 140 -4.50 -12.35 -7.21
CA TYR A 140 -4.20 -12.61 -5.83
C TYR A 140 -5.12 -13.71 -5.30
N THR A 141 -4.57 -14.62 -4.52
CA THR A 141 -5.32 -15.70 -3.88
C THR A 141 -5.09 -15.61 -2.38
N THR A 142 -6.16 -15.64 -1.60
CA THR A 142 -6.09 -15.67 -0.13
C THR A 142 -7.17 -16.57 0.46
N LEU A 143 -7.04 -16.85 1.75
CA LEU A 143 -8.11 -17.46 2.54
C LEU A 143 -8.87 -16.35 3.27
N ILE A 144 -10.20 -16.47 3.31
CA ILE A 144 -11.09 -15.58 4.04
C ILE A 144 -12.08 -16.41 4.85
N LEU A 145 -12.54 -15.87 5.98
CA LEU A 145 -13.57 -16.49 6.80
C LEU A 145 -14.94 -15.91 6.47
N ARG A 146 -15.96 -16.77 6.48
CA ARG A 146 -17.37 -16.40 6.38
C ARG A 146 -17.78 -15.75 7.68
N GLU A 147 -17.82 -14.42 7.70
CA GLU A 147 -18.19 -13.62 8.86
C GLU A 147 -19.13 -12.48 8.49
N VAL A 148 -19.98 -12.09 9.45
CA VAL A 148 -20.82 -10.88 9.35
C VAL A 148 -19.91 -9.66 9.19
N PRO A 149 -20.10 -8.78 8.19
CA PRO A 149 -19.25 -7.61 7.97
C PRO A 149 -19.07 -6.76 9.24
N PHE A 150 -17.86 -6.25 9.45
CA PHE A 150 -17.50 -5.54 10.68
C PHE A 150 -18.44 -4.37 11.01
N GLY A 151 -18.84 -3.57 10.02
CA GLY A 151 -19.76 -2.45 10.21
C GLY A 151 -21.12 -2.91 10.75
N GLU A 152 -21.61 -4.06 10.32
CA GLU A 152 -22.84 -4.65 10.82
C GLU A 152 -22.67 -5.17 12.25
N ARG A 153 -21.54 -5.82 12.56
CA ARG A 153 -21.22 -6.24 13.94
C ARG A 153 -21.19 -5.04 14.90
N MET A 154 -20.59 -3.94 14.48
CA MET A 154 -20.54 -2.71 15.27
C MET A 154 -21.91 -2.06 15.40
N ARG A 155 -22.69 -1.98 14.31
CA ARG A 155 -24.07 -1.48 14.35
C ARG A 155 -24.92 -2.24 15.37
N ARG A 156 -24.89 -3.58 15.34
CA ARG A 156 -25.63 -4.43 16.30
C ARG A 156 -25.17 -4.22 17.73
N ARG A 157 -23.85 -4.13 17.95
CA ARG A 157 -23.28 -3.89 19.28
C ARG A 157 -23.72 -2.57 19.89
N TYR A 158 -23.73 -1.49 19.12
CA TYR A 158 -24.03 -0.15 19.64
C TYR A 158 -25.52 0.19 19.64
N LEU A 159 -26.27 -0.18 18.60
CA LEU A 159 -27.72 0.07 18.54
C LEU A 159 -28.51 -0.95 19.36
N GLY A 160 -28.13 -2.24 19.34
CA GLY A 160 -28.78 -3.26 20.17
C GLY A 160 -28.59 -3.04 21.68
N ALA A 161 -27.46 -2.43 22.09
CA ALA A 161 -27.25 -2.05 23.50
C ALA A 161 -28.14 -0.88 23.95
N GLN A 162 -28.51 0.04 23.04
CA GLN A 162 -29.39 1.17 23.36
C GLN A 162 -30.85 0.72 23.57
N ASP A 163 -31.33 -0.24 22.78
CA ASP A 163 -32.69 -0.79 22.96
C ASP A 163 -32.81 -1.56 24.28
N LEU A 164 -31.81 -2.37 24.66
CA LEU A 164 -31.79 -3.06 25.96
C LEU A 164 -31.76 -2.09 27.16
N THR A 165 -31.17 -0.91 26.98
CA THR A 165 -31.12 0.13 28.03
C THR A 165 -32.47 0.86 28.17
N ARG A 166 -33.18 1.11 27.06
CA ARG A 166 -34.52 1.73 27.09
C ARG A 166 -35.57 0.82 27.69
N THR A 167 -35.59 -0.46 27.32
CA THR A 167 -36.56 -1.43 27.85
C THR A 167 -36.40 -1.62 29.36
N ASN A 168 -35.15 -1.70 29.86
CA ASN A 168 -34.89 -1.79 31.30
C ASN A 168 -35.33 -0.56 32.12
N ILE A 169 -35.32 0.64 31.53
CA ILE A 169 -35.77 1.87 32.21
C ILE A 169 -37.30 1.93 32.24
N ALA A 170 -37.97 1.51 31.16
CA ALA A 170 -39.43 1.44 31.09
C ALA A 170 -40.01 0.43 32.09
N ASP A 171 -39.48 -0.80 32.13
CA ASP A 171 -39.92 -1.84 33.08
C ASP A 171 -39.70 -1.42 34.55
N ARG A 172 -38.66 -0.62 34.82
CA ARG A 172 -38.35 -0.16 36.18
C ARG A 172 -39.24 1.00 36.64
N MET A 173 -39.83 1.76 35.72
CA MET A 173 -40.82 2.79 36.06
C MET A 173 -42.22 2.20 36.27
N GLU A 174 -42.55 1.10 35.59
CA GLU A 174 -43.83 0.41 35.74
C GLU A 174 -43.94 -0.36 37.07
N ASN A 175 -42.81 -0.89 37.57
CA ASN A 175 -42.76 -1.67 38.81
C ASN A 175 -42.57 -0.82 40.09
N SER A 176 -42.77 0.49 40.02
CA SER A 176 -42.63 1.45 41.13
C SER A 176 -43.95 2.12 41.55
N GLN A 177 -45.09 1.59 41.09
CA GLN A 177 -46.43 1.95 41.58
C GLN A 177 -47.00 0.82 42.43
#